data_AF-A0A9D3YXS2-F1
#
_entry.id   AF-A0A9D3YXS2-F1
#
_cell.length_a   1.000
_cell.length_b   1.000
_cell.length_c   1.000
_cell.angle_alpha   90.00
_cell.angle_beta   90.00
_cell.angle_gamma   90.00
#
_symmetry.space_group_name_H-M   'P 1'
#
loop_
_entity.id
_entity.type
_entity.pdbx_description
1 polymer ?
#
loop_
_entity_poly.entity_id
_entity_poly.type
_entity_poly.pdbx_seq_one_letter_code
_entity_poly.pdbx_strand_id
1 'polypeptide(L)'
;MITAPPDSCLLNPAACTTLGLTLQITMQFHKIEENTYILTSGGQTPDGVGIAILYRYGKFQFVLTTFNMSWFASVGREALPADWLCNFLLSRSLDTGIEIFVNNVLFGYSRTPAPHRPTSPAYAHTIFIGKQPSTSTGVSVDFTLKEFTFWNARIEVLVDKGIFRPPVRPVLVG
;
A
#
# COMPACT_ATOMS: atom_id res chain seq x y z
N MET A 1 -8.90 -3.34 13.04
CA MET A 1 -7.70 -4.21 13.05
C MET A 1 -8.06 -5.45 12.26
N ILE A 2 -7.17 -5.93 11.40
CA ILE A 2 -7.35 -7.17 10.64
C ILE A 2 -6.24 -8.13 11.05
N THR A 3 -6.59 -9.39 11.31
CA THR A 3 -5.64 -10.49 11.52
C THR A 3 -5.56 -11.35 10.26
N ALA A 4 -4.36 -11.80 9.92
CA ALA A 4 -4.14 -12.70 8.80
C ALA A 4 -3.04 -13.73 9.15
N PRO A 5 -3.00 -14.88 8.45
CA PRO A 5 -1.92 -15.85 8.61
C PRO A 5 -0.54 -15.22 8.35
N PRO A 6 0.51 -15.57 9.10
CA PRO A 6 1.85 -14.98 8.94
C PRO A 6 2.52 -15.29 7.59
N ASP A 7 2.10 -16.35 6.92
CA ASP A 7 2.48 -16.71 5.55
C ASP A 7 1.65 -15.98 4.48
N SER A 8 0.62 -15.24 4.88
CA SER A 8 -0.16 -14.44 3.95
C SER A 8 0.70 -13.34 3.33
N CYS A 9 0.51 -13.16 2.04
CA CYS A 9 1.16 -12.14 1.24
C CYS A 9 0.98 -10.70 1.76
N LEU A 10 -0.11 -10.48 2.51
CA LEU A 10 -0.47 -9.20 3.07
C LEU A 10 0.41 -8.81 4.26
N LEU A 11 0.86 -9.80 5.06
CA LEU A 11 1.75 -9.61 6.20
C LEU A 11 3.20 -9.92 5.88
N ASN A 12 3.44 -10.82 4.93
CA ASN A 12 4.75 -11.20 4.44
C ASN A 12 4.82 -11.06 2.91
N PRO A 13 5.05 -9.84 2.38
CA PRO A 13 5.16 -9.62 0.94
C PRO A 13 6.25 -10.44 0.25
N ALA A 14 7.24 -10.95 1.01
CA ALA A 14 8.30 -11.81 0.49
C ALA A 14 7.78 -13.20 0.08
N ALA A 15 6.62 -13.63 0.59
CA ALA A 15 6.00 -14.89 0.19
C ALA A 15 5.37 -14.84 -1.22
N CYS A 16 5.25 -13.65 -1.83
CA CYS A 16 4.46 -13.39 -3.04
C CYS A 16 5.31 -13.26 -4.29
N THR A 17 6.27 -14.18 -4.47
CA THR A 17 7.25 -14.10 -5.56
C THR A 17 6.67 -14.55 -6.90
N THR A 18 5.81 -15.57 -6.91
CA THR A 18 5.33 -16.19 -8.15
C THR A 18 4.26 -15.37 -8.87
N LEU A 19 3.17 -15.02 -8.17
CA LEU A 19 2.05 -14.30 -8.78
C LEU A 19 2.06 -12.81 -8.44
N GLY A 20 2.85 -12.36 -7.47
CA GLY A 20 2.78 -11.00 -6.94
C GLY A 20 1.64 -10.82 -5.94
N LEU A 21 1.29 -9.57 -5.67
CA LEU A 21 0.16 -9.21 -4.80
C LEU A 21 -0.55 -7.96 -5.32
N THR A 22 -1.81 -7.80 -4.90
CA THR A 22 -2.60 -6.59 -5.16
C THR A 22 -3.42 -6.26 -3.93
N LEU A 23 -3.40 -5.00 -3.52
CA LEU A 23 -4.22 -4.43 -2.45
C LEU A 23 -5.10 -3.34 -3.04
N GLN A 24 -6.42 -3.49 -2.93
CA GLN A 24 -7.39 -2.46 -3.25
C GLN A 24 -7.99 -1.85 -1.99
N ILE A 25 -8.06 -0.53 -1.95
CA ILE A 25 -8.75 0.23 -0.91
C ILE A 25 -9.66 1.25 -1.56
N THR A 26 -10.96 1.17 -1.30
CA THR A 26 -11.92 2.20 -1.68
C THR A 26 -12.28 3.00 -0.43
N MET A 27 -11.90 4.27 -0.39
CA MET A 27 -12.12 5.14 0.77
C MET A 27 -12.39 6.59 0.39
N GLN A 28 -13.02 7.32 1.31
CA GLN A 28 -13.31 8.76 1.21
C GLN A 28 -12.76 9.44 2.44
N PHE A 29 -11.86 10.40 2.27
CA PHE A 29 -11.33 11.19 3.38
C PHE A 29 -12.23 12.39 3.66
N HIS A 30 -12.65 12.54 4.91
CA HIS A 30 -13.34 13.73 5.41
C HIS A 30 -12.32 14.76 5.92
N LYS A 31 -11.23 14.27 6.52
CA LYS A 31 -10.10 15.09 6.95
C LYS A 31 -8.78 14.32 6.81
N ILE A 32 -7.76 15.01 6.30
CA ILE A 32 -6.41 14.46 6.17
C ILE A 32 -5.42 15.40 6.84
N GLU A 33 -4.78 14.91 7.90
CA GLU A 33 -3.73 15.64 8.61
C GLU A 33 -2.38 14.95 8.41
N GLU A 34 -1.33 15.74 8.47
CA GLU A 34 0.04 15.25 8.47
C GLU A 34 0.25 14.18 9.57
N ASN A 35 1.05 13.15 9.29
CA ASN A 35 1.28 11.98 10.15
C ASN A 35 0.06 11.05 10.35
N THR A 36 -0.89 11.08 9.42
CA THR A 36 -2.01 10.13 9.41
C THR A 36 -1.57 8.75 8.93
N TYR A 37 -2.02 7.70 9.62
CA TYR A 37 -1.88 6.31 9.19
C TYR A 37 -3.20 5.81 8.62
N ILE A 38 -3.20 5.51 7.33
CA ILE A 38 -4.37 4.94 6.66
C ILE A 38 -4.38 3.43 6.89
N LEU A 39 -3.24 2.81 6.61
CA LEU A 39 -3.01 1.39 6.82
C LEU A 39 -1.55 1.16 7.21
N THR A 40 -1.30 0.25 8.15
CA THR A 40 0.07 -0.17 8.45
C THR A 40 0.11 -1.55 9.08
N SER A 41 1.05 -2.37 8.65
CA SER A 41 1.54 -3.57 9.35
C SER A 41 3.00 -3.40 9.81
N GLY A 42 3.50 -2.16 9.86
CA GLY A 42 4.87 -1.84 10.27
C GLY A 42 5.88 -1.64 9.13
N GLY A 43 5.50 -1.81 7.86
CA GLY A 43 6.45 -1.70 6.74
C GLY A 43 7.24 -0.38 6.66
N GLN A 44 6.72 0.70 7.26
CA GLN A 44 7.36 2.01 7.32
C GLN A 44 8.45 2.16 8.41
N THR A 45 8.53 1.25 9.37
CA THR A 45 9.49 1.36 10.48
C THR A 45 10.86 0.81 10.07
N PRO A 46 11.97 1.32 10.64
CA PRO A 46 13.31 0.83 10.34
C PRO A 46 13.46 -0.69 10.52
N ASP A 47 12.80 -1.25 11.53
CA ASP A 47 12.82 -2.67 11.86
C ASP A 47 11.55 -3.41 11.41
N GLY A 48 10.83 -2.87 10.42
CA GLY A 48 9.52 -3.37 10.01
C GLY A 48 9.55 -4.29 8.79
N VAL A 49 8.52 -5.11 8.66
CA VAL A 49 8.17 -5.87 7.44
C VAL A 49 6.68 -5.69 7.19
N GLY A 50 6.29 -5.66 5.92
CA GLY A 50 4.89 -5.60 5.49
C GLY A 50 4.55 -4.32 4.73
N ILE A 51 3.31 -3.87 4.84
CA ILE A 51 2.76 -2.80 3.99
C ILE A 51 2.34 -1.61 4.85
N ALA A 52 2.56 -0.40 4.36
CA ALA A 52 2.03 0.82 4.96
C ALA A 52 1.56 1.83 3.92
N ILE A 53 0.48 2.52 4.25
CA ILE A 53 -0.06 3.67 3.54
C ILE A 53 -0.27 4.76 4.57
N LEU A 54 0.43 5.86 4.40
CA LEU A 54 0.47 6.96 5.36
C LEU A 54 0.53 8.30 4.64
N TYR A 55 0.06 9.36 5.29
CA TYR A 55 0.14 10.72 4.75
C TYR A 55 1.22 11.49 5.50
N ARG A 56 2.35 11.76 4.82
CA ARG A 56 3.48 12.51 5.35
C ARG A 56 4.15 13.40 4.32
N TYR A 57 4.66 14.54 4.78
CA TYR A 57 5.32 15.59 4.02
C TYR A 57 4.47 16.05 2.83
N GLY A 58 3.15 16.19 3.06
CA GLY A 58 2.20 16.57 2.01
C GLY A 58 1.93 15.49 0.95
N LYS A 59 2.35 14.25 1.18
CA LYS A 59 2.22 13.14 0.23
C LYS A 59 1.65 11.90 0.87
N PHE A 60 0.88 11.14 0.11
CA PHE A 60 0.57 9.76 0.44
C PHE A 60 1.78 8.90 0.09
N GLN A 61 2.29 8.19 1.09
CA GLN A 61 3.43 7.30 0.96
C GLN A 61 2.94 5.86 1.02
N PHE A 62 3.36 5.08 0.03
CA PHE A 62 3.12 3.66 -0.09
C PHE A 62 4.44 2.96 0.14
N VAL A 63 4.47 2.12 1.16
CA VAL A 63 5.65 1.39 1.58
C VAL A 63 5.32 -0.09 1.55
N LEU A 64 6.19 -0.86 0.90
CA LEU A 64 6.20 -2.31 0.98
C LEU A 64 7.60 -2.72 1.36
N THR A 65 7.74 -3.37 2.51
CA THR A 65 9.03 -3.79 3.05
C THR A 65 9.02 -5.29 3.26
N THR A 66 10.11 -5.93 2.86
CA THR A 66 10.40 -7.35 3.08
C THR A 66 11.56 -7.47 4.08
N PHE A 67 12.10 -8.67 4.28
CA PHE A 67 13.21 -8.91 5.20
C PHE A 67 14.43 -8.00 4.98
N ASN A 68 14.75 -7.66 3.72
CA ASN A 68 15.97 -6.92 3.36
C ASN A 68 15.79 -5.93 2.20
N MET A 69 14.57 -5.72 1.72
CA MET A 69 14.26 -4.85 0.59
C MET A 69 13.00 -4.04 0.86
N SER A 70 13.02 -2.76 0.54
CA SER A 70 11.87 -1.85 0.61
C SER A 70 11.58 -1.18 -0.71
N TRP A 71 10.29 -1.04 -1.02
CA TRP A 71 9.78 -0.28 -2.14
C TRP A 71 8.99 0.91 -1.61
N PHE A 72 9.23 2.08 -2.21
CA PHE A 72 8.61 3.34 -1.82
C PHE A 72 8.02 4.02 -3.04
N ALA A 73 6.75 4.37 -2.97
CA ALA A 73 6.10 5.25 -3.94
C ALA A 73 5.36 6.36 -3.19
N SER A 74 5.30 7.55 -3.78
CA SER A 74 4.59 8.67 -3.16
C SER A 74 3.70 9.37 -4.18
N VAL A 75 2.53 9.77 -3.74
CA VAL A 75 1.55 10.53 -4.54
C VAL A 75 1.23 11.82 -3.81
N GLY A 76 1.18 12.95 -4.51
CA GLY A 76 0.84 14.25 -3.92
C GLY A 76 -0.58 14.30 -3.37
N ARG A 77 -0.83 15.23 -2.45
CA ARG A 77 -2.15 15.42 -1.80
C ARG A 77 -3.27 15.68 -2.80
N GLU A 78 -2.95 16.31 -3.92
CA GLU A 78 -3.85 16.70 -5.01
C GLU A 78 -4.45 15.51 -5.76
N ALA A 79 -3.82 14.34 -5.72
CA ALA A 79 -4.37 13.15 -6.37
C ALA A 79 -5.66 12.64 -5.70
N LEU A 80 -5.95 13.10 -4.48
CA LEU A 80 -6.96 12.49 -3.61
C LEU A 80 -7.80 13.55 -2.88
N PRO A 81 -8.63 14.31 -3.60
CA PRO A 81 -9.41 15.40 -3.01
C PRO A 81 -10.19 14.96 -1.77
N ALA A 82 -10.33 15.87 -0.78
CA ALA A 82 -11.24 15.63 0.33
C ALA A 82 -12.67 15.43 -0.18
N ASP A 83 -13.47 14.65 0.55
CA ASP A 83 -14.86 14.32 0.25
C ASP A 83 -15.10 13.59 -1.08
N TRP A 84 -14.04 13.11 -1.74
CA TRP A 84 -14.15 12.28 -2.93
C TRP A 84 -13.88 10.80 -2.61
N LEU A 85 -14.75 9.91 -3.12
CA LEU A 85 -14.53 8.47 -3.02
C LEU A 85 -13.41 8.05 -3.98
N CYS A 86 -12.26 7.69 -3.42
CA CYS A 86 -11.08 7.29 -4.17
C CYS A 86 -10.85 5.78 -4.09
N ASN A 87 -10.51 5.18 -5.22
CA ASN A 87 -10.04 3.81 -5.29
C ASN A 87 -8.52 3.80 -5.43
N PHE A 88 -7.85 3.16 -4.50
CA PHE A 88 -6.42 2.89 -4.54
C PHE A 88 -6.19 1.44 -4.89
N LEU A 89 -5.21 1.22 -5.76
CA LEU A 89 -4.70 -0.10 -6.04
C LEU A 89 -3.19 -0.07 -5.95
N LEU A 90 -2.64 -0.81 -4.99
CA LEU A 90 -1.21 -1.13 -4.93
C LEU A 90 -1.04 -2.51 -5.54
N SER A 91 -0.25 -2.63 -6.59
CA SER A 91 0.16 -3.92 -7.13
C SER A 91 1.66 -4.09 -7.03
N ARG A 92 2.11 -5.30 -6.72
CA ARG A 92 3.52 -5.65 -6.66
C ARG A 92 3.82 -6.92 -7.44
N SER A 93 4.89 -6.88 -8.22
CA SER A 93 5.51 -8.05 -8.83
C SER A 93 7.04 -7.94 -8.75
N LEU A 94 7.75 -9.04 -9.04
CA LEU A 94 9.22 -8.99 -9.14
C LEU A 94 9.68 -8.19 -10.36
N ASP A 95 8.90 -8.20 -11.44
CA ASP A 95 9.28 -7.56 -12.71
C ASP A 95 9.00 -6.05 -12.71
N THR A 96 7.93 -5.63 -12.04
CA THR A 96 7.46 -4.23 -12.05
C THR A 96 7.77 -3.48 -10.76
N GLY A 97 8.21 -4.16 -9.70
CA GLY A 97 8.32 -3.58 -8.37
C GLY A 97 6.93 -3.25 -7.82
N ILE A 98 6.71 -2.04 -7.31
CA ILE A 98 5.39 -1.56 -6.91
C ILE A 98 4.82 -0.56 -7.92
N GLU A 99 3.53 -0.67 -8.18
CA GLU A 99 2.74 0.30 -8.94
C GLU A 99 1.52 0.73 -8.11
N ILE A 100 1.25 2.04 -8.09
CA ILE A 100 0.15 2.66 -7.39
C ILE A 100 -0.79 3.27 -8.41
N PHE A 101 -2.02 2.79 -8.43
CA PHE A 101 -3.09 3.33 -9.24
C PHE A 101 -4.09 4.07 -8.35
N VAL A 102 -4.52 5.25 -8.81
CA VAL A 102 -5.62 6.00 -8.21
C VAL A 102 -6.71 6.10 -9.26
N ASN A 103 -7.92 5.65 -8.91
CA ASN A 103 -9.06 5.60 -9.83
C ASN A 103 -8.71 4.95 -11.17
N ASN A 104 -8.02 3.81 -11.12
CA ASN A 104 -7.57 3.02 -12.28
C ASN A 104 -6.51 3.68 -13.18
N VAL A 105 -5.87 4.77 -12.76
CA VAL A 105 -4.76 5.43 -13.49
C VAL A 105 -3.47 5.27 -12.70
N LEU A 106 -2.35 4.94 -13.35
CA LEU A 106 -1.03 4.86 -12.72
C LEU A 106 -0.59 6.25 -12.25
N PHE A 107 -0.34 6.41 -10.96
CA PHE A 107 0.07 7.66 -10.33
C PHE A 107 1.50 7.63 -9.77
N GLY A 108 1.99 6.46 -9.40
CA GLY A 108 3.34 6.31 -8.86
C GLY A 108 3.83 4.88 -8.99
N TYR A 109 5.14 4.72 -9.05
CA TYR A 109 5.76 3.39 -9.10
C TYR A 109 7.16 3.44 -8.49
N SER A 110 7.65 2.27 -8.10
CA SER A 110 9.05 2.05 -7.79
C SER A 110 9.46 0.67 -8.27
N ARG A 111 10.34 0.64 -9.28
CA ARG A 111 10.81 -0.60 -9.90
C ARG A 111 11.93 -1.25 -9.10
N THR A 112 12.82 -0.42 -8.55
CA THR A 112 14.03 -0.87 -7.86
C THR A 112 13.84 -0.76 -6.35
N PRO A 113 13.95 -1.86 -5.60
CA PRO A 113 13.95 -1.79 -4.14
C PRO A 113 15.19 -1.08 -3.61
N ALA A 114 15.05 -0.44 -2.46
CA ALA A 114 16.16 -0.04 -1.62
C ALA A 114 16.54 -1.21 -0.68
N PRO A 115 17.79 -1.70 -0.72
CA PRO A 115 18.25 -2.71 0.23
C PRO A 115 18.42 -2.11 1.64
N HIS A 116 18.16 -2.92 2.65
CA HIS A 116 18.39 -2.56 4.06
C HIS A 116 18.89 -3.75 4.87
N ARG A 117 19.25 -3.50 6.15
CA ARG A 117 19.64 -4.58 7.05
C ARG A 117 18.47 -5.56 7.25
N PRO A 118 18.74 -6.86 7.36
CA PRO A 118 17.77 -7.85 7.82
C PRO A 118 16.92 -7.40 9.00
N THR A 119 15.60 -7.45 8.85
CA THR A 119 14.63 -7.10 9.91
C THR A 119 13.53 -8.15 10.04
N SER A 120 12.96 -8.25 11.23
CA SER A 120 11.83 -9.16 11.51
C SER A 120 10.51 -8.39 11.50
N PRO A 121 9.36 -9.04 11.23
CA PRO A 121 8.08 -8.34 11.25
C PRO A 121 7.77 -7.73 12.63
N ALA A 122 7.74 -6.41 12.71
CA ALA A 122 7.36 -5.68 13.93
C ALA A 122 5.93 -6.02 14.40
N TYR A 123 5.03 -6.37 13.46
CA TYR A 123 3.65 -6.77 13.73
C TYR A 123 3.29 -8.03 12.95
N ALA A 124 3.79 -9.18 13.40
CA ALA A 124 3.73 -10.46 12.66
C ALA A 124 2.32 -10.94 12.25
N HIS A 125 1.24 -10.41 12.86
CA HIS A 125 -0.12 -10.92 12.63
C HIS A 125 -1.18 -9.84 12.46
N THR A 126 -0.79 -8.55 12.37
CA THR A 126 -1.75 -7.46 12.58
C THR A 126 -1.60 -6.34 11.57
N ILE A 127 -2.74 -5.93 11.01
CA ILE A 127 -2.87 -4.71 10.21
C ILE A 127 -3.73 -3.72 10.97
N PHE A 128 -3.19 -2.52 11.11
CA PHE A 128 -3.84 -1.36 11.69
C PHE A 128 -4.40 -0.52 10.55
N ILE A 129 -5.66 -0.11 10.70
CA ILE A 129 -6.37 0.76 9.76
C ILE A 129 -6.80 1.99 10.55
N GLY A 130 -6.50 3.16 10.01
CA GLY A 130 -6.83 4.46 10.58
C GLY A 130 -6.13 4.83 11.89
N LYS A 131 -5.14 4.04 12.30
CA LYS A 131 -4.34 4.28 13.50
C LYS A 131 -2.94 3.72 13.34
N GLN A 132 -2.03 4.19 14.18
CA GLN A 132 -0.73 3.57 14.33
C GLN A 132 -0.74 2.44 15.39
N PRO A 133 0.26 1.54 15.39
CA PRO A 133 0.32 0.43 16.33
C PRO A 133 0.70 0.82 17.77
N SER A 134 1.40 1.94 17.97
CA SER A 134 1.83 2.43 19.30
C SER A 134 0.82 3.37 19.96
N THR A 135 0.96 3.56 21.28
CA THR A 135 0.13 4.43 22.13
C THR A 135 0.45 5.93 22.05
N SER A 136 1.43 6.34 21.24
CA SER A 136 1.77 7.76 21.06
C SER A 136 0.90 8.44 19.98
N THR A 137 0.96 9.77 19.93
CA THR A 137 0.10 10.78 19.28
C THR A 137 -0.09 10.67 17.76
N GLY A 138 -0.55 9.53 17.26
CA GLY A 138 -1.05 9.44 15.90
C GLY A 138 -2.37 10.19 15.81
N VAL A 139 -2.51 11.08 14.83
CA VAL A 139 -3.81 11.68 14.55
C VAL A 139 -4.73 10.57 14.05
N SER A 140 -5.88 10.40 14.72
CA SER A 140 -6.94 9.53 14.21
C SER A 140 -7.35 10.03 12.84
N VAL A 141 -7.34 9.15 11.84
CA VAL A 141 -7.85 9.52 10.53
C VAL A 141 -9.36 9.70 10.59
N ASP A 142 -9.86 10.65 9.80
CA ASP A 142 -11.29 10.79 9.54
C ASP A 142 -11.57 10.42 8.09
N PHE A 143 -11.97 9.15 7.89
CA PHE A 143 -12.37 8.63 6.59
C PHE A 143 -13.54 7.67 6.71
N THR A 144 -14.17 7.40 5.57
CA THR A 144 -15.00 6.21 5.36
C THR A 144 -14.25 5.20 4.51
N LEU A 145 -14.04 3.99 5.05
CA LEU A 145 -13.54 2.83 4.30
C LEU A 145 -14.74 2.04 3.78
N LYS A 146 -14.91 2.00 2.46
CA LYS A 146 -15.99 1.23 1.82
C LYS A 146 -15.54 -0.18 1.46
N GLU A 147 -14.30 -0.33 1.03
CA GLU A 147 -13.80 -1.62 0.56
C GLU A 147 -12.32 -1.77 0.91
N PHE A 148 -11.97 -2.98 1.35
CA PHE A 148 -10.61 -3.45 1.52
C PHE A 148 -10.52 -4.86 0.94
N THR A 149 -9.77 -5.01 -0.14
CA THR A 149 -9.64 -6.31 -0.82
C THR A 149 -8.18 -6.59 -1.13
N PHE A 150 -7.76 -7.82 -0.89
CA PHE A 150 -6.39 -8.26 -1.10
C PHE A 150 -6.34 -9.54 -1.93
N TRP A 151 -5.44 -9.60 -2.89
CA TRP A 151 -5.20 -10.76 -3.75
C TRP A 151 -3.74 -11.18 -3.70
N ASN A 152 -3.51 -12.50 -3.66
CA ASN A 152 -2.20 -13.12 -3.84
C ASN A 152 -1.82 -13.19 -5.33
N ALA A 153 -2.07 -12.11 -6.07
CA ALA A 153 -1.75 -11.97 -7.48
C ALA A 153 -1.58 -10.50 -7.86
N ARG A 154 -0.64 -10.20 -8.76
CA ARG A 154 -0.44 -8.88 -9.37
C ARG A 154 -1.60 -8.52 -10.30
N ILE A 155 -1.71 -7.25 -10.63
CA ILE A 155 -2.86 -6.70 -11.34
C ILE A 155 -3.03 -7.30 -12.74
N GLU A 156 -1.95 -7.63 -13.45
CA GLU A 156 -2.02 -8.26 -14.78
C GLU A 156 -2.74 -9.61 -14.72
N VAL A 157 -2.41 -10.43 -13.73
CA VAL A 157 -3.04 -11.74 -13.53
C VAL A 157 -4.52 -11.58 -13.24
N LEU A 158 -4.90 -10.56 -12.48
CA LEU A 158 -6.30 -10.29 -12.15
C LEU A 158 -7.09 -9.75 -13.35
N VAL A 159 -6.45 -8.97 -14.22
CA VAL A 159 -7.01 -8.51 -15.50
C VAL A 159 -7.22 -9.70 -16.44
N ASP A 160 -6.23 -10.59 -16.58
CA ASP A 160 -6.33 -11.79 -17.43
C ASP A 160 -7.47 -12.73 -17.00
N LYS A 161 -7.81 -12.72 -15.70
CA LYS A 161 -8.92 -13.49 -15.13
C LYS A 161 -10.28 -12.77 -15.20
N GLY A 162 -10.32 -11.56 -15.74
CA GLY A 162 -11.55 -10.74 -15.82
C GLY A 162 -12.03 -10.19 -14.48
N ILE A 163 -11.19 -10.21 -13.44
CA ILE A 163 -11.51 -9.66 -12.12
C ILE A 163 -11.40 -8.13 -12.15
N PHE A 164 -10.40 -7.60 -12.86
CA PHE A 164 -10.19 -6.17 -13.03
C PHE A 164 -10.27 -5.74 -14.49
N ARG A 165 -10.63 -4.47 -14.69
CA ARG A 165 -10.36 -3.80 -15.96
C ARG A 165 -8.88 -3.43 -16.04
N PRO A 166 -8.27 -3.43 -17.23
CA PRO A 166 -6.90 -2.96 -17.41
C PRO A 166 -6.71 -1.55 -16.82
N PRO A 167 -5.71 -1.33 -15.95
CA PRO A 167 -5.36 0.01 -15.50
C PRO A 167 -4.77 0.85 -16.62
N VAL A 168 -5.05 2.15 -16.60
CA VAL A 168 -4.47 3.12 -17.51
C VAL A 168 -3.06 3.45 -17.05
N ARG A 169 -2.06 3.19 -17.89
CA ARG A 169 -0.67 3.63 -17.70
C ARG A 169 -0.40 4.73 -18.72
N PRO A 170 -0.45 6.02 -18.33
CA PRO A 170 -0.17 7.11 -19.25
C PRO A 170 1.21 6.92 -19.86
N VAL A 171 1.33 7.05 -21.18
CA VAL A 171 2.63 7.13 -21.83
C VAL A 171 3.26 8.43 -21.35
N LEU A 172 4.38 8.33 -20.64
CA LEU A 172 5.21 9.51 -20.37
C LEU A 172 5.73 9.99 -21.72
N VAL A 173 5.13 11.03 -22.27
CA VAL A 173 5.68 11.74 -23.43
C VAL A 173 6.90 12.48 -22.89
N GLY A 174 8.08 11.90 -23.12
CA GLY A 174 9.38 12.53 -22.89
C GLY A 174 9.77 13.42 -24.05
#